data_AF-A0A9X0JZG2-F1
#
_entry.id   AF-A0A9X0JZG2-F1
#
_cell.length_a   1.000
_cell.length_b   1.000
_cell.length_c   1.000
_cell.angle_alpha   90.00
_cell.angle_beta   90.00
_cell.angle_gamma   90.00
#
_symmetry.space_group_name_H-M   'P 1'
#
loop_
_entity.id
_entity.type
_entity.pdbx_description
1 polymer ?
#
loop_
_entity_poly.entity_id
_entity_poly.type
_entity_poly.pdbx_seq_one_letter_code
_entity_poly.pdbx_strand_id
1 'polypeptide(L)'
;MASLRDIKAKINSTKKTSQITKAMEMVSASKLNRAEQNAKSFVPYMEKIQEVVASIAQGSKGINHPMLNARPVKRTGYIVITSDRGLAGGYNSNVLRTVSNVIRERHNMDSNQYSIIVLGRLGRDYLKRRGFNIIDEVVGLSDHPSFTDIKDLASRAIAMFADGAYDELYIYYNHYVSKISQEVTENKILPLTDVASDKPTTAYEFEPSEEEILKVLLPQYAESLVYGALLDGKASEHAARMTAMKSATDNAMEVIDSLTLSFNRARQAAITQEITEIVGGAAALE
;
A
#
# COMPACT_ATOMS: atom_id res chain seq x y z
N MET A 1 1.40 44.37 -9.85
CA MET A 1 1.59 43.29 -10.84
C MET A 1 2.75 42.42 -10.37
N ALA A 2 2.70 41.10 -10.57
CA ALA A 2 3.86 40.25 -10.28
C ALA A 2 5.05 40.73 -11.12
N SER A 3 6.19 40.99 -10.48
CA SER A 3 7.36 41.48 -11.22
C SER A 3 7.86 40.40 -12.18
N LEU A 4 8.53 40.79 -13.27
CA LEU A 4 9.20 39.86 -14.18
C LEU A 4 10.13 38.89 -13.43
N ARG A 5 10.76 39.38 -12.36
CA ARG A 5 11.61 38.59 -11.47
C ARG A 5 10.84 37.50 -10.75
N ASP A 6 9.64 37.80 -10.25
CA ASP A 6 8.80 36.83 -9.51
C ASP A 6 8.30 35.72 -10.42
N ILE A 7 7.86 36.06 -11.65
CA ILE A 7 7.43 35.07 -12.64
C ILE A 7 8.59 34.14 -13.01
N LYS A 8 9.78 34.71 -13.26
CA LYS A 8 10.99 33.93 -13.57
C LYS A 8 11.41 33.02 -12.40
N ALA A 9 11.33 33.51 -11.17
CA ALA A 9 11.61 32.72 -9.97
C ALA A 9 10.63 31.54 -9.85
N LYS A 10 9.33 31.76 -10.10
CA LYS A 10 8.31 30.72 -10.08
C LYS A 10 8.53 29.65 -11.16
N ILE A 11 8.87 30.06 -12.39
CA ILE A 11 9.25 29.12 -13.47
C ILE A 11 10.40 28.23 -13.03
N ASN A 12 11.47 28.82 -12.48
CA ASN A 12 12.64 28.06 -12.05
C ASN A 12 12.32 27.10 -10.89
N SER A 13 11.48 27.52 -9.95
CA SER A 13 11.01 26.66 -8.86
C SER A 13 10.21 25.47 -9.36
N THR A 14 9.26 25.70 -10.29
CA THR A 14 8.45 24.62 -10.87
C THR A 14 9.30 23.68 -11.72
N LYS A 15 10.28 24.19 -12.47
CA LYS A 15 11.26 23.36 -13.21
C LYS A 15 12.04 22.42 -12.29
N LYS A 16 12.55 22.93 -11.15
CA LYS A 16 13.23 22.09 -10.16
C LYS A 16 12.30 21.02 -9.59
N THR A 17 11.04 21.38 -9.31
CA THR A 17 10.03 20.43 -8.82
C THR A 17 9.77 19.33 -9.85
N SER A 18 9.61 19.68 -11.13
CA SER A 18 9.42 18.73 -12.24
C SER A 18 10.59 17.75 -12.38
N GLN A 19 11.84 18.22 -12.22
CA GLN A 19 13.02 17.35 -12.24
C GLN A 19 13.01 16.35 -11.08
N ILE A 20 12.63 16.80 -9.88
CA ILE A 20 12.54 15.93 -8.69
C ILE A 20 11.45 14.89 -8.88
N THR A 21 10.25 15.28 -9.32
CA THR A 21 9.15 14.32 -9.56
C THR A 21 9.52 13.33 -10.66
N LYS A 22 10.21 13.77 -11.72
CA LYS A 22 10.68 12.87 -12.78
C LYS A 22 11.71 11.85 -12.27
N ALA A 23 12.64 12.29 -11.41
CA ALA A 23 13.57 11.38 -10.77
C ALA A 23 12.85 10.37 -9.86
N MET A 24 11.88 10.82 -9.07
CA MET A 24 11.08 9.96 -8.20
C MET A 24 10.21 8.95 -8.96
N GLU A 25 9.68 9.33 -10.12
CA GLU A 25 9.00 8.42 -11.05
C GLU A 25 9.93 7.27 -11.45
N MET A 26 11.15 7.58 -11.93
CA MET A 26 12.13 6.58 -12.35
C MET A 26 12.59 5.67 -11.20
N VAL A 27 12.81 6.24 -10.01
CA VAL A 27 13.14 5.45 -8.81
C VAL A 27 12.01 4.50 -8.44
N SER A 28 10.76 4.97 -8.52
CA SER A 28 9.59 4.13 -8.22
C SER A 28 9.38 3.03 -9.26
N ALA A 29 9.64 3.31 -10.53
CA ALA A 29 9.61 2.31 -11.60
C ALA A 29 10.64 1.20 -11.37
N SER A 30 11.87 1.55 -10.97
CA SER A 30 12.91 0.58 -10.64
C SER A 30 12.50 -0.30 -9.44
N LYS A 31 11.95 0.31 -8.39
CA LYS A 31 11.46 -0.41 -7.21
C LYS A 31 10.26 -1.31 -7.53
N LEU A 32 9.36 -0.86 -8.39
CA LEU A 32 8.22 -1.67 -8.87
C LEU A 32 8.71 -2.95 -9.56
N ASN A 33 9.66 -2.83 -10.50
CA ASN A 33 10.20 -4.00 -11.20
C ASN A 33 10.77 -5.04 -10.22
N ARG A 34 11.46 -4.57 -9.17
CA ARG A 34 12.02 -5.45 -8.14
C ARG A 34 10.94 -6.03 -7.21
N ALA A 35 9.92 -5.26 -6.88
CA ALA A 35 8.76 -5.76 -6.12
C ALA A 35 7.99 -6.83 -6.90
N GLU A 36 7.77 -6.65 -8.21
CA GLU A 36 7.16 -7.67 -9.08
C GLU A 36 8.00 -8.94 -9.15
N GLN A 37 9.34 -8.82 -9.24
CA GLN A 37 10.24 -9.97 -9.21
C GLN A 37 10.15 -10.72 -7.88
N ASN A 38 10.15 -10.01 -6.76
CA ASN A 38 10.00 -10.61 -5.44
C ASN A 38 8.65 -11.34 -5.31
N ALA A 39 7.55 -10.71 -5.74
CA ALA A 39 6.23 -11.33 -5.75
C ALA A 39 6.21 -12.60 -6.62
N LYS A 40 6.72 -12.54 -7.85
CA LYS A 40 6.83 -13.71 -8.75
C LYS A 40 7.69 -14.83 -8.15
N SER A 41 8.78 -14.51 -7.47
CA SER A 41 9.64 -15.49 -6.81
C SER A 41 8.97 -16.16 -5.62
N PHE A 42 7.98 -15.51 -5.01
CA PHE A 42 7.24 -16.02 -3.87
C PHE A 42 6.07 -16.92 -4.26
N VAL A 43 5.49 -16.74 -5.46
CA VAL A 43 4.36 -17.53 -5.96
C VAL A 43 4.60 -19.04 -5.87
N PRO A 44 5.74 -19.62 -6.31
CA PRO A 44 5.96 -21.07 -6.22
C PRO A 44 5.91 -21.61 -4.79
N TYR A 45 6.43 -20.86 -3.83
CA TYR A 45 6.37 -21.24 -2.42
C TYR A 45 4.93 -21.21 -1.92
N MET A 46 4.19 -20.14 -2.21
CA MET A 46 2.78 -19.98 -1.84
C MET A 46 1.90 -21.09 -2.43
N GLU A 47 2.04 -21.36 -3.72
CA GLU A 47 1.28 -22.41 -4.40
C GLU A 47 1.59 -23.78 -3.79
N LYS A 48 2.85 -24.06 -3.46
CA LYS A 48 3.23 -25.36 -2.90
C LYS A 48 2.72 -25.56 -1.47
N ILE A 49 2.84 -24.55 -0.61
CA ILE A 49 2.30 -24.65 0.76
C ILE A 49 0.77 -24.76 0.73
N GLN A 50 0.09 -24.03 -0.15
CA GLN A 50 -1.36 -24.12 -0.32
C GLN A 50 -1.77 -25.53 -0.80
N GLU A 51 -1.06 -26.09 -1.79
CA GLU A 51 -1.31 -27.45 -2.30
C GLU A 51 -1.18 -28.51 -1.19
N VAL A 52 -0.13 -28.44 -0.37
CA VAL A 52 0.10 -29.38 0.73
C VAL A 52 -0.96 -29.22 1.80
N VAL A 53 -1.27 -27.98 2.22
CA VAL A 53 -2.30 -27.72 3.24
C VAL A 53 -3.68 -28.18 2.73
N ALA A 54 -4.01 -27.95 1.45
CA ALA A 54 -5.25 -28.40 0.83
C ALA A 54 -5.35 -29.93 0.77
N SER A 55 -4.24 -30.61 0.43
CA SER A 55 -4.20 -32.08 0.34
C SER A 55 -4.45 -32.72 1.71
N ILE A 56 -3.85 -32.19 2.78
CA ILE A 56 -4.07 -32.69 4.14
C ILE A 56 -5.49 -32.36 4.64
N ALA A 57 -5.96 -31.12 4.40
CA ALA A 57 -7.28 -30.68 4.85
C ALA A 57 -8.43 -31.46 4.18
N GLN A 58 -8.28 -31.86 2.92
CA GLN A 58 -9.28 -32.66 2.20
C GLN A 58 -9.19 -34.16 2.50
N GLY A 59 -7.97 -34.70 2.65
CA GLY A 59 -7.73 -36.13 2.89
C GLY A 59 -8.21 -36.59 4.26
N SER A 60 -8.21 -35.69 5.24
CA SER A 60 -8.45 -36.05 6.63
C SER A 60 -9.85 -35.69 7.11
N LYS A 61 -10.78 -36.65 7.01
CA LYS A 61 -12.11 -36.54 7.62
C LYS A 61 -11.98 -36.55 9.14
N GLY A 62 -12.04 -35.37 9.77
CA GLY A 62 -12.13 -35.24 11.23
C GLY A 62 -10.99 -34.48 11.90
N ILE A 63 -10.10 -33.82 11.16
CA ILE A 63 -9.09 -32.94 11.78
C ILE A 63 -9.78 -31.74 12.43
N ASN A 64 -9.64 -31.65 13.74
CA ASN A 64 -10.17 -30.56 14.55
C ASN A 64 -9.06 -29.55 14.84
N HIS A 65 -8.74 -28.68 13.87
CA HIS A 65 -7.77 -27.61 14.06
C HIS A 65 -8.47 -26.24 14.23
N PRO A 66 -8.14 -25.44 15.28
CA PRO A 66 -8.79 -24.14 15.51
C PRO A 66 -8.73 -23.18 14.32
N MET A 67 -7.65 -23.23 13.53
CA MET A 67 -7.48 -22.37 12.34
C MET A 67 -8.33 -22.79 11.13
N LEU A 68 -8.91 -24.01 11.12
CA LEU A 68 -9.77 -24.49 10.02
C LEU A 68 -11.26 -24.32 10.32
N ASN A 69 -11.63 -24.24 11.61
CA ASN A 69 -13.02 -24.23 12.04
C ASN A 69 -13.53 -22.81 12.30
N ALA A 70 -14.66 -22.47 11.67
CA ALA A 70 -15.39 -21.25 11.97
C ALA A 70 -16.02 -21.32 13.38
N ARG A 71 -15.95 -20.20 14.11
CA ARG A 71 -16.56 -20.04 15.44
C ARG A 71 -17.39 -18.76 15.51
N PRO A 72 -18.33 -18.64 16.47
CA PRO A 72 -19.13 -17.42 16.63
C PRO A 72 -18.25 -16.19 16.85
N VAL A 73 -18.46 -15.16 16.03
CA VAL A 73 -17.60 -13.96 16.00
C VAL A 73 -18.00 -13.00 17.11
N LYS A 74 -17.14 -12.84 18.12
CA LYS A 74 -17.26 -11.84 19.19
C LYS A 74 -16.33 -10.66 18.95
N ARG A 75 -15.14 -10.93 18.41
CA ARG A 75 -14.13 -9.90 18.14
C ARG A 75 -13.39 -10.19 16.83
N THR A 76 -13.13 -9.14 16.05
CA THR A 76 -12.48 -9.25 14.73
C THR A 76 -11.09 -8.60 14.72
N GLY A 77 -10.10 -9.30 14.20
CA GLY A 77 -8.76 -8.78 13.93
C GLY A 77 -8.65 -8.20 12.52
N TYR A 78 -7.94 -7.08 12.40
CA TYR A 78 -7.70 -6.38 11.14
C TYR A 78 -6.21 -6.09 10.95
N ILE A 79 -5.59 -6.71 9.95
CA ILE A 79 -4.26 -6.32 9.47
C ILE A 79 -4.44 -5.27 8.37
N VAL A 80 -3.83 -4.11 8.53
CA VAL A 80 -3.96 -3.00 7.57
C VAL A 80 -2.59 -2.65 7.01
N ILE A 81 -2.40 -2.87 5.71
CA ILE A 81 -1.17 -2.55 5.00
C ILE A 81 -1.26 -1.16 4.39
N THR A 82 -0.33 -0.30 4.78
CA THR A 82 -0.13 1.06 4.28
C THR A 82 1.36 1.31 4.04
N SER A 83 1.68 2.46 3.45
CA SER A 83 3.07 2.84 3.21
C SER A 83 3.65 3.66 4.36
N ASP A 84 4.98 3.56 4.53
CA ASP A 84 5.70 4.45 5.43
C ASP A 84 5.91 5.85 4.83
N ARG A 85 5.95 5.94 3.50
CA ARG A 85 6.22 7.18 2.75
C ARG A 85 5.02 7.59 1.91
N GLY A 86 4.76 8.89 1.85
CA GLY A 86 3.68 9.47 1.04
C GLY A 86 3.99 9.52 -0.46
N LEU A 87 3.35 10.49 -1.12
CA LEU A 87 3.47 10.76 -2.56
C LEU A 87 3.04 9.59 -3.47
N ALA A 88 2.14 8.73 -2.97
CA ALA A 88 1.61 7.56 -3.67
C ALA A 88 0.14 7.73 -4.08
N GLY A 89 -0.27 8.96 -4.43
CA GLY A 89 -1.65 9.27 -4.79
C GLY A 89 -2.65 8.81 -3.74
N GLY A 90 -3.68 8.07 -4.18
CA GLY A 90 -4.76 7.56 -3.33
C GLY A 90 -4.46 6.27 -2.55
N TYR A 91 -3.26 5.68 -2.69
CA TYR A 91 -2.92 4.35 -2.15
C TYR A 91 -3.33 4.17 -0.67
N ASN A 92 -2.85 5.06 0.21
CA ASN A 92 -3.16 4.96 1.64
C ASN A 92 -4.59 5.38 1.95
N SER A 93 -5.08 6.45 1.31
CA SER A 93 -6.41 6.99 1.61
C SER A 93 -7.53 6.02 1.23
N ASN A 94 -7.35 5.23 0.17
CA ASN A 94 -8.33 4.25 -0.27
C ASN A 94 -8.46 3.13 0.76
N VAL A 95 -7.35 2.49 1.14
CA VAL A 95 -7.33 1.42 2.16
C VAL A 95 -7.88 1.93 3.50
N LEU A 96 -7.41 3.07 3.98
CA LEU A 96 -7.83 3.61 5.28
C LEU A 96 -9.30 3.99 5.31
N ARG A 97 -9.84 4.50 4.19
CA ARG A 97 -11.27 4.81 4.07
C ARG A 97 -12.10 3.52 4.09
N THR A 98 -11.71 2.51 3.31
CA THR A 98 -12.41 1.22 3.29
C THR A 98 -12.42 0.58 4.67
N VAL A 99 -11.26 0.47 5.34
CA VAL A 99 -11.15 -0.09 6.69
C VAL A 99 -12.02 0.69 7.67
N SER A 100 -11.96 2.02 7.65
CA SER A 100 -12.76 2.85 8.56
C SER A 100 -14.27 2.66 8.36
N ASN A 101 -14.72 2.50 7.11
CA ASN A 101 -16.11 2.24 6.79
C ASN A 101 -16.54 0.85 7.24
N VAL A 102 -15.74 -0.19 6.96
CA VAL A 102 -16.02 -1.56 7.38
C VAL A 102 -16.12 -1.66 8.90
N ILE A 103 -15.18 -1.05 9.64
CA ILE A 103 -15.23 -1.08 11.10
C ILE A 103 -16.48 -0.34 11.62
N ARG A 104 -16.91 0.74 10.95
CA ARG A 104 -18.13 1.45 11.32
C ARG A 104 -19.37 0.61 11.06
N GLU A 105 -19.44 -0.05 9.92
CA GLU A 105 -20.58 -0.89 9.52
C GLU A 105 -20.69 -2.17 10.36
N ARG A 106 -19.57 -2.85 10.64
CA ARG A 106 -19.56 -4.12 11.37
C ARG A 106 -19.63 -3.96 12.89
N HIS A 107 -18.97 -2.93 13.43
CA HIS A 107 -18.72 -2.82 14.87
C HIS A 107 -19.30 -1.56 15.51
N ASN A 108 -19.97 -0.69 14.75
CA ASN A 108 -20.45 0.62 15.23
C ASN A 108 -19.36 1.45 15.94
N MET A 109 -18.09 1.25 15.57
CA MET A 109 -16.90 1.84 16.21
C MET A 109 -16.66 1.42 17.67
N ASP A 110 -17.29 0.35 18.17
CA ASP A 110 -17.00 -0.21 19.49
C ASP A 110 -15.60 -0.84 19.52
N SER A 111 -14.67 -0.20 20.23
CA SER A 111 -13.27 -0.63 20.33
C SER A 111 -13.08 -2.02 20.94
N ASN A 112 -14.09 -2.56 21.64
CA ASN A 112 -14.04 -3.89 22.24
C ASN A 112 -14.31 -5.01 21.23
N GLN A 113 -14.94 -4.69 20.09
CA GLN A 113 -15.34 -5.65 19.07
C GLN A 113 -14.29 -5.85 17.98
N TYR A 114 -13.23 -5.04 17.96
CA TYR A 114 -12.17 -5.17 16.98
C TYR A 114 -10.77 -4.88 17.52
N SER A 115 -9.76 -5.35 16.79
CA SER A 115 -8.35 -5.03 17.02
C SER A 115 -7.66 -4.78 15.69
N ILE A 116 -6.79 -3.78 15.63
CA ILE A 116 -6.05 -3.47 14.42
C ILE A 116 -4.57 -3.70 14.61
N ILE A 117 -3.95 -4.36 13.64
CA ILE A 117 -2.51 -4.49 13.46
C ILE A 117 -2.14 -3.68 12.23
N VAL A 118 -1.26 -2.69 12.39
CA VAL A 118 -0.94 -1.76 11.29
C VAL A 118 0.46 -1.99 10.76
N LEU A 119 0.55 -2.13 9.44
CA LEU A 119 1.81 -2.17 8.71
C LEU A 119 1.96 -0.84 7.96
N GLY A 120 2.97 -0.06 8.34
CA GLY A 120 3.27 1.24 7.75
C GLY A 120 2.87 2.45 8.60
N ARG A 121 3.74 3.46 8.59
CA ARG A 121 3.63 4.68 9.39
C ARG A 121 2.36 5.49 9.11
N LEU A 122 1.96 5.65 7.85
CA LEU A 122 0.83 6.51 7.50
C LEU A 122 -0.50 5.98 8.01
N GLY A 123 -0.71 4.66 7.94
CA GLY A 123 -1.88 4.02 8.49
C GLY A 123 -1.93 4.14 10.01
N ARG A 124 -0.80 3.89 10.67
CA ARG A 124 -0.68 4.00 12.13
C ARG A 124 -1.05 5.40 12.58
N ASP A 125 -0.41 6.42 12.00
CA ASP A 125 -0.62 7.81 12.40
C ASP A 125 -2.06 8.27 12.12
N TYR A 126 -2.70 7.76 11.07
CA TYR A 126 -4.11 8.06 10.76
C TYR A 126 -5.07 7.44 11.78
N LEU A 127 -4.91 6.14 12.05
CA LEU A 127 -5.80 5.37 12.92
C LEU A 127 -5.64 5.80 14.39
N LYS A 128 -4.41 6.02 14.84
CA LYS A 128 -4.10 6.48 16.20
C LYS A 128 -4.72 7.86 16.49
N ARG A 129 -4.65 8.79 15.54
CA ARG A 129 -5.27 10.12 15.66
C ARG A 129 -6.79 10.08 15.77
N ARG A 130 -7.43 9.01 15.30
CA ARG A 130 -8.89 8.84 15.32
C ARG A 130 -9.38 7.93 16.44
N GLY A 131 -8.49 7.51 17.35
CA GLY A 131 -8.85 6.71 18.52
C GLY A 131 -9.18 5.24 18.22
N PHE A 132 -8.75 4.71 17.08
CA PHE A 132 -8.91 3.28 16.78
C PHE A 132 -8.02 2.42 17.69
N ASN A 133 -8.50 1.22 18.03
CA ASN A 133 -7.78 0.25 18.86
C ASN A 133 -6.67 -0.46 18.07
N ILE A 134 -5.45 0.06 18.15
CA ILE A 134 -4.24 -0.54 17.55
C ILE A 134 -3.54 -1.40 18.61
N ILE A 135 -3.42 -2.70 18.35
CA ILE A 135 -2.82 -3.68 19.26
C ILE A 135 -1.34 -3.96 18.95
N ASP A 136 -0.94 -3.80 17.69
CA ASP A 136 0.45 -4.00 17.24
C ASP A 136 0.72 -3.16 15.98
N GLU A 137 1.98 -2.80 15.76
CA GLU A 137 2.40 -1.99 14.62
C GLU A 137 3.82 -2.36 14.15
N VAL A 138 4.04 -2.33 12.84
CA VAL A 138 5.39 -2.36 12.25
C VAL A 138 5.52 -1.18 11.29
N VAL A 139 6.57 -0.40 11.47
CA VAL A 139 6.88 0.78 10.66
C VAL A 139 8.33 0.75 10.21
N GLY A 140 8.64 1.46 9.13
CA GLY A 140 10.00 1.52 8.59
C GLY A 140 10.38 0.24 7.83
N LEU A 141 9.40 -0.39 7.18
CA LEU A 141 9.66 -1.55 6.33
C LEU A 141 10.51 -1.12 5.13
N SER A 142 11.44 -1.99 4.76
CA SER A 142 12.22 -1.89 3.52
C SER A 142 11.31 -1.72 2.30
N ASP A 143 11.82 -1.07 1.24
CA ASP A 143 11.17 -1.07 -0.08
C ASP A 143 11.08 -2.50 -0.66
N HIS A 144 11.96 -3.39 -0.21
CA HIS A 144 12.00 -4.81 -0.54
C HIS A 144 12.00 -5.60 0.77
N PRO A 145 10.83 -5.76 1.42
CA PRO A 145 10.74 -6.48 2.69
C PRO A 145 11.08 -7.96 2.46
N SER A 146 11.74 -8.54 3.43
CA SER A 146 11.99 -9.97 3.56
C SER A 146 10.94 -10.60 4.46
N PHE A 147 10.80 -11.93 4.40
CA PHE A 147 9.89 -12.65 5.29
C PHE A 147 10.23 -12.43 6.78
N THR A 148 11.52 -12.35 7.11
CA THR A 148 11.99 -12.11 8.49
C THR A 148 11.54 -10.76 9.06
N ASP A 149 11.31 -9.75 8.22
CA ASP A 149 10.87 -8.43 8.67
C ASP A 149 9.43 -8.44 9.22
N ILE A 150 8.61 -9.41 8.79
CA ILE A 150 7.19 -9.49 9.14
C ILE A 150 6.85 -10.73 9.99
N LYS A 151 7.72 -11.73 10.01
CA LYS A 151 7.49 -13.02 10.67
C LYS A 151 6.99 -12.84 12.10
N ASP A 152 7.71 -12.09 12.93
CA ASP A 152 7.36 -11.95 14.34
C ASP A 152 5.97 -11.33 14.55
N LEU A 153 5.58 -10.35 13.73
CA LEU A 153 4.25 -9.74 13.78
C LEU A 153 3.18 -10.71 13.28
N ALA A 154 3.45 -11.42 12.18
CA ALA A 154 2.53 -12.40 11.64
C ALA A 154 2.29 -13.54 12.63
N SER A 155 3.35 -14.08 13.23
CA SER A 155 3.26 -15.12 14.27
C SER A 155 2.47 -14.63 15.49
N ARG A 156 2.68 -13.38 15.96
CA ARG A 156 1.87 -12.80 17.05
C ARG A 156 0.40 -12.66 16.65
N ALA A 157 0.10 -12.18 15.45
CA ALA A 157 -1.26 -12.07 14.95
C ALA A 157 -1.96 -13.44 14.88
N ILE A 158 -1.23 -14.49 14.49
CA ILE A 158 -1.80 -15.84 14.42
C ILE A 158 -1.98 -16.42 15.82
N ALA A 159 -1.01 -16.21 16.72
CA ALA A 159 -1.11 -16.64 18.11
C ALA A 159 -2.31 -16.00 18.82
N MET A 160 -2.57 -14.71 18.60
CA MET A 160 -3.75 -14.04 19.17
C MET A 160 -5.08 -14.64 18.70
N PHE A 161 -5.14 -15.17 17.47
CA PHE A 161 -6.31 -15.93 17.02
C PHE A 161 -6.42 -17.27 17.78
N ALA A 162 -5.30 -17.99 17.91
CA ALA A 162 -5.26 -19.27 18.63
C ALA A 162 -5.68 -19.11 20.11
N ASP A 163 -5.26 -18.03 20.75
CA ASP A 163 -5.58 -17.68 22.14
C ASP A 163 -7.03 -17.17 22.33
N GLY A 164 -7.78 -16.95 21.24
CA GLY A 164 -9.16 -16.47 21.29
C GLY A 164 -9.30 -14.97 21.51
N ALA A 165 -8.26 -14.17 21.27
CA ALA A 165 -8.33 -12.71 21.35
C ALA A 165 -9.21 -12.11 20.24
N TYR A 166 -9.32 -12.80 19.10
CA TYR A 166 -10.30 -12.55 18.03
C TYR A 166 -10.66 -13.84 17.31
N ASP A 167 -11.86 -13.87 16.74
CA ASP A 167 -12.49 -15.04 16.12
C ASP A 167 -12.34 -15.10 14.61
N GLU A 168 -11.97 -13.97 14.00
CA GLU A 168 -11.65 -13.84 12.58
C GLU A 168 -10.53 -12.82 12.40
N LEU A 169 -9.72 -13.01 11.36
CA LEU A 169 -8.61 -12.12 10.99
C LEU A 169 -8.72 -11.77 9.51
N TYR A 170 -8.87 -10.48 9.23
CA TYR A 170 -8.91 -9.94 7.87
C TYR A 170 -7.64 -9.14 7.58
N ILE A 171 -7.21 -9.14 6.32
CA ILE A 171 -6.14 -8.28 5.83
C ILE A 171 -6.68 -7.32 4.78
N TYR A 172 -6.26 -6.06 4.87
CA TYR A 172 -6.59 -5.00 3.93
C TYR A 172 -5.32 -4.44 3.31
N TYR A 173 -5.27 -4.46 1.99
CA TYR A 173 -4.15 -3.96 1.21
C TYR A 173 -4.64 -3.54 -0.19
N ASN A 174 -3.76 -2.91 -0.98
CA ASN A 174 -4.04 -2.66 -2.39
C ASN A 174 -3.47 -3.80 -3.22
N HIS A 175 -4.34 -4.55 -3.90
CA HIS A 175 -3.96 -5.58 -4.87
C HIS A 175 -3.44 -4.95 -6.16
N TYR A 176 -2.29 -5.41 -6.63
CA TYR A 176 -1.64 -4.93 -7.84
C TYR A 176 -2.26 -5.57 -9.08
N VAL A 177 -3.20 -4.87 -9.71
CA VAL A 177 -3.78 -5.29 -11.00
C VAL A 177 -2.90 -4.84 -12.16
N SER A 178 -2.50 -3.56 -12.15
CA SER A 178 -1.59 -3.00 -13.15
C SER A 178 -0.88 -1.76 -12.65
N LYS A 179 0.02 -1.20 -13.48
CA LYS A 179 0.70 0.07 -13.21
C LYS A 179 -0.25 1.24 -12.93
N ILE A 180 -1.47 1.18 -13.46
CA ILE A 180 -2.48 2.24 -13.33
C ILE A 180 -3.57 1.86 -12.32
N SER A 181 -4.03 0.60 -12.33
CA SER A 181 -5.11 0.15 -11.44
C SER A 181 -4.56 -0.59 -10.23
N GLN A 182 -4.97 -0.14 -9.05
CA GLN A 182 -4.78 -0.82 -7.77
C GLN A 182 -6.12 -0.85 -7.05
N GLU A 183 -6.53 -2.02 -6.58
CA GLU A 183 -7.84 -2.23 -5.98
C GLU A 183 -7.67 -2.56 -4.49
N VAL A 184 -8.50 -1.95 -3.64
CA VAL A 184 -8.48 -2.27 -2.21
C VAL A 184 -9.17 -3.61 -2.02
N THR A 185 -8.42 -4.59 -1.52
CA THR A 185 -8.92 -5.96 -1.34
C THR A 185 -9.03 -6.26 0.15
N GLU A 186 -10.15 -6.87 0.52
CA GLU A 186 -10.35 -7.52 1.82
C GLU A 186 -10.17 -9.01 1.63
N ASN A 187 -9.17 -9.60 2.29
CA ASN A 187 -8.99 -11.04 2.32
C ASN A 187 -9.10 -11.57 3.76
N LYS A 188 -9.84 -12.68 3.93
CA LYS A 188 -9.87 -13.40 5.20
C LYS A 188 -8.63 -14.29 5.31
N ILE A 189 -7.86 -14.10 6.38
CA ILE A 189 -6.65 -14.90 6.68
C ILE A 189 -7.00 -16.04 7.64
N LEU A 190 -7.84 -15.78 8.65
CA LEU A 190 -8.32 -16.79 9.60
C LEU A 190 -9.80 -16.59 9.90
N PRO A 191 -10.57 -17.67 10.12
CA PRO A 191 -10.21 -19.07 9.89
C PRO A 191 -10.02 -19.37 8.38
N LEU A 192 -9.20 -20.39 8.09
CA LEU A 192 -8.89 -20.89 6.76
C LEU A 192 -10.03 -21.78 6.25
N THR A 193 -11.14 -21.16 5.83
CA THR A 193 -12.31 -21.88 5.30
C THR A 193 -12.19 -22.22 3.82
N ASP A 194 -11.39 -21.44 3.08
CA ASP A 194 -11.34 -21.47 1.60
C ASP A 194 -10.07 -22.17 1.08
N VAL A 195 -9.58 -23.17 1.81
CA VAL A 195 -8.34 -23.90 1.43
C VAL A 195 -8.59 -24.88 0.26
N ALA A 196 -9.84 -25.07 -0.16
CA ALA A 196 -10.17 -25.99 -1.24
C ALA A 196 -9.52 -25.55 -2.58
N SER A 197 -8.65 -26.40 -3.12
CA SER A 197 -8.13 -26.28 -4.48
C SER A 197 -8.83 -27.31 -5.36
N ASP A 198 -9.27 -26.90 -6.55
CA ASP A 198 -9.81 -27.79 -7.60
C ASP A 198 -8.72 -28.67 -8.27
N LYS A 199 -7.46 -28.54 -7.85
CA LYS A 199 -6.36 -29.34 -8.38
C LYS A 199 -6.43 -30.78 -7.82
N PRO A 200 -6.11 -31.81 -8.63
CA PRO A 200 -6.09 -33.19 -8.18
C PRO A 200 -5.13 -33.32 -6.99
N THR A 201 -5.64 -33.81 -5.87
CA THR A 201 -4.87 -34.10 -4.67
C THR A 201 -3.85 -35.18 -4.96
N THR A 202 -2.57 -34.87 -4.74
CA THR A 202 -1.50 -35.88 -4.76
C THR A 202 -1.57 -36.65 -3.45
N ALA A 203 -1.46 -37.98 -3.51
CA ALA A 203 -1.39 -38.80 -2.30
C ALA A 203 -0.01 -38.63 -1.64
N TYR A 204 -0.01 -38.19 -0.39
CA TYR A 204 1.19 -38.02 0.42
C TYR A 204 1.19 -39.04 1.56
N GLU A 205 2.35 -39.56 1.91
CA GLU A 205 2.57 -40.24 3.19
C GLU A 205 3.03 -39.20 4.21
N PHE A 206 2.41 -39.19 5.39
CA PHE A 206 2.63 -38.19 6.41
C PHE A 206 3.38 -38.78 7.60
N GLU A 207 4.54 -38.19 7.92
CA GLU A 207 5.34 -38.56 9.08
C GLU A 207 5.60 -37.28 9.92
N PRO A 208 5.27 -37.24 11.22
CA PRO A 208 4.78 -38.34 12.08
C PRO A 208 3.26 -38.57 12.02
N SER A 209 2.44 -37.55 11.76
CA SER A 209 0.99 -37.67 11.51
C SER A 209 0.46 -36.41 10.82
N GLU A 210 -0.69 -36.49 10.16
CA GLU A 210 -1.35 -35.35 9.50
C GLU A 210 -1.61 -34.18 10.46
N GLU A 211 -2.06 -34.48 11.68
CA GLU A 211 -2.39 -33.47 12.69
C GLU A 211 -1.15 -32.72 13.17
N GLU A 212 -0.05 -33.43 13.45
CA GLU A 212 1.21 -32.81 13.87
C GLU A 212 1.83 -31.96 12.75
N ILE A 213 1.71 -32.39 11.49
CA ILE A 213 2.18 -31.61 10.35
C ILE A 213 1.34 -30.32 10.21
N LEU A 214 0.02 -30.40 10.34
CA LEU A 214 -0.84 -29.21 10.26
C LEU A 214 -0.59 -28.20 11.36
N LYS A 215 -0.26 -28.64 12.58
CA LYS A 215 0.13 -27.74 13.69
C LYS A 215 1.30 -26.83 13.31
N VAL A 216 2.18 -27.29 12.43
CA VAL A 216 3.33 -26.51 11.94
C VAL A 216 2.99 -25.76 10.64
N LEU A 217 2.31 -26.41 9.70
CA LEU A 217 2.06 -25.84 8.37
C LEU A 217 0.98 -24.77 8.36
N LEU A 218 -0.08 -24.86 9.17
CA LEU A 218 -1.16 -23.86 9.16
C LEU A 218 -0.69 -22.48 9.61
N PRO A 219 0.09 -22.34 10.71
CA PRO A 219 0.71 -21.06 11.04
C PRO A 219 1.62 -20.55 9.93
N GLN A 220 2.49 -21.39 9.38
CA GLN A 220 3.39 -21.00 8.28
C GLN A 220 2.62 -20.53 7.06
N TYR A 221 1.51 -21.20 6.72
CA TYR A 221 0.65 -20.79 5.61
C TYR A 221 0.00 -19.43 5.88
N ALA A 222 -0.56 -19.21 7.06
CA ALA A 222 -1.13 -17.92 7.44
C ALA A 222 -0.07 -16.80 7.44
N GLU A 223 1.15 -17.05 7.93
CA GLU A 223 2.28 -16.11 7.87
C GLU A 223 2.63 -15.77 6.42
N SER A 224 2.61 -16.79 5.55
CA SER A 224 2.87 -16.65 4.13
C SER A 224 1.81 -15.80 3.45
N LEU A 225 0.54 -15.95 3.80
CA LEU A 225 -0.55 -15.13 3.24
C LEU A 225 -0.36 -13.65 3.60
N VAL A 226 0.02 -13.36 4.85
CA VAL A 226 0.34 -11.98 5.28
C VAL A 226 1.54 -11.43 4.49
N TYR A 227 2.59 -12.22 4.32
CA TYR A 227 3.76 -11.80 3.55
C TYR A 227 3.45 -11.62 2.06
N GLY A 228 2.63 -12.48 1.46
CA GLY A 228 2.16 -12.34 0.08
C GLY A 228 1.37 -11.05 -0.13
N ALA A 229 0.43 -10.75 0.77
CA ALA A 229 -0.31 -9.49 0.77
C ALA A 229 0.60 -8.27 0.94
N LEU A 230 1.67 -8.39 1.74
CA LEU A 230 2.66 -7.32 1.89
C LEU A 230 3.47 -7.09 0.60
N LEU A 231 3.92 -8.16 -0.07
CA LEU A 231 4.65 -8.05 -1.35
C LEU A 231 3.78 -7.41 -2.44
N ASP A 232 2.52 -7.84 -2.53
CA ASP A 232 1.54 -7.28 -3.44
C ASP A 232 1.22 -5.81 -3.12
N GLY A 233 1.01 -5.52 -1.83
CA GLY A 233 0.87 -4.15 -1.33
C GLY A 233 2.06 -3.25 -1.67
N LYS A 234 3.29 -3.77 -1.64
CA LYS A 234 4.52 -3.03 -2.03
C LYS A 234 4.61 -2.79 -3.54
N ALA A 235 4.23 -3.77 -4.37
CA ALA A 235 4.12 -3.58 -5.81
C ALA A 235 3.11 -2.46 -6.13
N SER A 236 1.92 -2.53 -5.55
CA SER A 236 0.90 -1.47 -5.64
C SER A 236 1.40 -0.11 -5.14
N GLU A 237 2.17 -0.07 -4.06
CA GLU A 237 2.73 1.17 -3.51
C GLU A 237 3.66 1.87 -4.51
N HIS A 238 4.57 1.11 -5.12
CA HIS A 238 5.52 1.64 -6.10
C HIS A 238 4.85 2.01 -7.42
N ALA A 239 3.85 1.24 -7.87
CA ALA A 239 3.05 1.58 -9.04
C ALA A 239 2.26 2.88 -8.84
N ALA A 240 1.54 3.01 -7.73
CA ALA A 240 0.77 4.21 -7.40
C ALA A 240 1.67 5.45 -7.29
N ARG A 241 2.86 5.31 -6.69
CA ARG A 241 3.85 6.39 -6.59
C ARG A 241 4.43 6.77 -7.95
N MET A 242 4.78 5.80 -8.79
CA MET A 242 5.26 6.05 -10.14
C MET A 242 4.22 6.85 -10.94
N THR A 243 2.96 6.44 -10.90
CA THR A 243 1.86 7.12 -11.59
C THR A 243 1.62 8.52 -11.03
N ALA A 244 1.61 8.69 -9.71
CA ALA A 244 1.45 10.00 -9.07
C ALA A 244 2.59 10.97 -9.43
N MET A 245 3.84 10.49 -9.49
CA MET A 245 5.00 11.29 -9.86
C MET A 245 5.02 11.65 -11.34
N LYS A 246 4.55 10.74 -12.21
CA LYS A 246 4.34 11.05 -13.63
C LYS A 246 3.33 12.18 -13.80
N SER A 247 2.14 12.06 -13.22
CA SER A 247 1.12 13.11 -13.27
C SER A 247 1.61 14.43 -12.66
N ALA A 248 2.38 14.39 -11.57
CA ALA A 248 2.96 15.60 -10.98
C ALA A 248 4.00 16.26 -11.91
N THR A 249 4.75 15.47 -12.68
CA THR A 249 5.71 15.97 -13.67
C THR A 249 5.00 16.65 -14.84
N ASP A 250 3.96 16.01 -15.37
CA ASP A 250 3.15 16.52 -16.47
C ASP A 250 2.45 17.83 -16.06
N ASN A 251 1.81 17.86 -14.89
CA ASN A 251 1.21 19.07 -14.33
C ASN A 251 2.22 20.21 -14.14
N ALA A 252 3.46 19.89 -13.73
CA ALA A 252 4.50 20.89 -13.58
C ALA A 252 4.91 21.49 -14.92
N MET A 253 4.94 20.71 -16.00
CA MET A 253 5.23 21.19 -17.36
C MET A 253 4.14 22.15 -17.85
N GLU A 254 2.86 21.83 -17.65
CA GLU A 254 1.75 22.72 -18.00
C GLU A 254 1.83 24.07 -17.27
N VAL A 255 2.18 24.04 -15.97
CA VAL A 255 2.39 25.26 -15.18
C VAL A 255 3.61 26.05 -15.69
N ILE A 256 4.68 25.39 -16.12
CA ILE A 256 5.85 26.06 -16.70
C ILE A 256 5.48 26.75 -18.01
N ASP A 257 4.70 26.11 -18.87
CA ASP A 257 4.31 26.66 -20.17
C ASP A 257 3.42 27.90 -20.01
N SER A 258 2.42 27.82 -19.12
CA SER A 258 1.55 28.96 -18.80
C SER A 258 2.33 30.14 -18.20
N LEU A 259 3.23 29.89 -17.25
CA LEU A 259 4.09 30.93 -16.67
C LEU A 259 5.05 31.52 -17.70
N THR A 260 5.55 30.73 -18.65
CA THR A 260 6.44 31.19 -19.72
C THR A 260 5.71 32.15 -20.66
N LEU A 261 4.45 31.85 -21.00
CA LEU A 261 3.60 32.77 -21.77
C LEU A 261 3.38 34.09 -21.02
N SER A 262 3.02 34.03 -19.73
CA SER A 262 2.86 35.22 -18.89
C SER A 262 4.15 36.03 -18.76
N PHE A 263 5.30 35.36 -18.62
CA PHE A 263 6.61 36.01 -18.56
C PHE A 263 6.92 36.79 -19.83
N ASN A 264 6.71 36.17 -21.01
CA ASN A 264 6.97 36.81 -22.29
C ASN A 264 6.07 38.02 -22.52
N ARG A 265 4.78 37.94 -22.16
CA ARG A 265 3.85 39.09 -22.21
C ARG A 265 4.30 40.23 -21.30
N ALA A 266 4.64 39.93 -20.04
CA ALA A 266 5.13 40.94 -19.10
C ALA A 266 6.45 41.56 -19.58
N ARG A 267 7.31 40.77 -20.22
CA ARG A 267 8.59 41.24 -20.76
C ARG A 267 8.38 42.21 -21.91
N GLN A 268 7.48 41.88 -22.83
CA GLN A 268 7.12 42.77 -23.94
C GLN A 268 6.52 44.07 -23.42
N ALA A 269 5.59 44.00 -22.45
CA ALA A 269 5.00 45.19 -21.85
C ALA A 269 6.07 46.08 -21.16
N ALA A 270 7.02 45.48 -20.42
CA ALA A 270 8.10 46.23 -19.80
C ALA A 270 9.02 46.91 -20.83
N ILE A 271 9.41 46.22 -21.91
CA ILE A 271 10.23 46.79 -22.99
C ILE A 271 9.48 47.95 -23.66
N THR A 272 8.19 47.78 -23.99
CA THR A 272 7.38 48.85 -24.58
C THR A 272 7.26 50.05 -23.64
N GLN A 273 7.08 49.81 -22.34
CA GLN A 273 7.01 50.87 -21.34
C GLN A 273 8.33 51.64 -21.25
N GLU A 274 9.46 50.94 -21.15
CA GLU A 274 10.80 51.55 -21.11
C GLU A 274 11.07 52.40 -22.37
N ILE A 275 10.75 51.88 -23.56
CA ILE A 275 10.89 52.65 -24.82
C ILE A 275 9.99 53.88 -24.82
N THR A 276 8.74 53.74 -24.36
CA THR A 276 7.77 54.85 -24.29
C THR A 276 8.24 55.94 -23.34
N GLU A 277 8.80 55.57 -22.19
CA GLU A 277 9.37 56.50 -21.20
C GLU A 277 10.61 57.23 -21.76
N ILE A 278 11.49 56.54 -22.48
CA ILE A 278 12.67 57.14 -23.12
C ILE A 278 12.25 58.16 -24.18
N VAL A 279 11.32 57.79 -25.07
CA VAL A 279 10.85 58.67 -26.16
C VAL A 279 10.08 59.87 -25.59
N GLY A 280 9.22 59.65 -24.59
CA GLY A 280 8.49 60.72 -23.92
C GLY A 280 9.40 61.70 -23.15
N GLY A 281 10.45 61.19 -22.50
CA GLY A 281 11.45 62.02 -21.83
C GLY A 281 12.31 62.84 -22.81
N ALA A 282 12.67 62.26 -23.95
CA ALA A 282 13.40 62.98 -25.01
C ALA A 282 12.56 64.11 -25.62
N ALA A 283 11.27 63.84 -25.91
CA ALA A 283 10.36 64.84 -26.47
C ALA A 283 10.03 65.99 -25.49
N ALA A 284 10.16 65.78 -24.18
CA ALA A 284 9.94 66.82 -23.18
C ALA A 284 11.11 67.81 -23.03
N LEU A 285 12.26 67.53 -23.66
CA LEU A 285 13.44 68.40 -23.67
C LEU A 285 13.52 69.32 -24.90
N GLU A 286 12.70 69.07 -25.93
CA GLU A 286 12.44 70.00 -27.06
C GLU A 286 11.39 71.05 -26.69
#